data_AF-A0A0A9GWR6-F1
#
_entry.id   AF-A0A0A9GWR6-F1
#
_cell.length_a   1.000
_cell.length_b   1.000
_cell.length_c   1.000
_cell.angle_alpha   90.00
_cell.angle_beta   90.00
_cell.angle_gamma   90.00
#
_symmetry.space_group_name_H-M   'P 1'
#
loop_
_entity.id
_entity.type
_entity.pdbx_description
1 polymer ?
#
loop_
_entity_poly.entity_id
_entity_poly.type
_entity_poly.pdbx_seq_one_letter_code
_entity_poly.pdbx_strand_id
1 'polypeptide(L)'
;MCTQWRDPVLPELAVCDLLTRRYTLLPRIPDCLLASTLVQILDEHIECFDAFFVPSGDYNDAQFRVIGWTHCEAMTTVFVYSSVSSCWSVGTSTSWDALGLNVRPEGIPPPSWRPSYACGCFYWKVTLSNKLLKLDINRMEFSVVCLPPGHENWDTVVVEAGE
;
A
#
# COMPACT_ATOMS: atom_id res chain seq x y z
N MET A 1 20.37 24.30 18.54
CA MET A 1 20.08 24.46 17.11
C MET A 1 19.42 23.16 16.67
N CYS A 2 18.10 23.08 16.77
CA CYS A 2 17.36 21.89 16.37
C CYS A 2 17.31 21.85 14.84
N THR A 3 17.79 20.75 14.27
CA THR A 3 17.67 20.47 12.84
C THR A 3 16.20 20.48 12.45
N GLN A 4 15.90 21.23 11.40
CA GLN A 4 14.59 21.37 10.79
C GLN A 4 14.21 20.04 10.13
N TRP A 5 13.37 19.25 10.78
CA TRP A 5 12.79 18.05 10.22
C TRP A 5 11.72 18.46 9.19
N ARG A 6 11.81 17.96 7.96
CA ARG A 6 10.74 18.12 6.97
C ARG A 6 9.66 17.11 7.32
N ASP A 7 8.42 17.57 7.50
CA ASP A 7 7.26 16.70 7.61
C ASP A 7 7.26 15.67 6.46
N PRO A 8 6.91 14.40 6.68
CA PRO A 8 6.82 13.42 5.60
C PRO A 8 5.71 13.86 4.64
N VAL A 9 6.10 14.43 3.50
CA VAL A 9 5.15 14.92 2.49
C VAL A 9 4.67 13.74 1.66
N LEU A 10 3.48 13.24 1.97
CA LEU A 10 2.78 12.31 1.09
C LEU A 10 2.49 13.00 -0.26
N PRO A 11 2.58 12.27 -1.39
CA PRO A 11 2.37 12.86 -2.69
C PRO A 11 0.91 13.30 -2.89
N GLU A 12 0.72 14.39 -3.63
CA GLU A 12 -0.59 14.76 -4.13
C GLU A 12 -1.03 13.79 -5.23
N LEU A 13 -2.25 13.26 -5.12
CA LEU A 13 -2.77 12.25 -6.03
C LEU A 13 -3.83 12.84 -6.96
N ALA A 14 -3.77 12.46 -8.23
CA ALA A 14 -4.81 12.73 -9.20
C ALA A 14 -5.26 11.44 -9.87
N VAL A 15 -6.56 11.31 -10.09
CA VAL A 15 -7.15 10.24 -10.89
C VAL A 15 -7.45 10.80 -12.27
N CYS A 16 -6.93 10.15 -13.30
CA CYS A 16 -7.11 10.56 -14.69
C CYS A 16 -8.08 9.63 -15.41
N ASP A 17 -9.13 10.19 -15.99
CA ASP A 17 -9.96 9.52 -16.98
C ASP A 17 -9.35 9.75 -18.37
N LEU A 18 -8.74 8.71 -18.92
CA LEU A 18 -8.07 8.75 -20.22
C LEU A 18 -9.05 8.90 -21.40
N LEU A 19 -10.31 8.46 -21.25
CA LEU A 19 -11.31 8.54 -22.31
C LEU A 19 -11.82 9.98 -22.45
N THR A 20 -12.15 10.62 -21.32
CA THR A 20 -12.64 12.00 -21.32
C THR A 20 -11.54 13.05 -21.23
N ARG A 21 -10.28 12.62 -21.03
CA ARG A 21 -9.10 13.47 -20.81
C ARG A 21 -9.29 14.45 -19.65
N ARG A 22 -10.01 14.03 -18.62
CA ARG A 22 -10.23 14.79 -17.40
C ARG A 22 -9.43 14.18 -16.26
N TYR A 23 -9.05 15.01 -15.31
CA TYR A 23 -8.46 14.53 -14.06
C TYR A 23 -9.22 15.11 -12.87
N THR A 24 -9.19 14.38 -11.77
CA THR A 24 -9.71 14.81 -10.48
C THR A 24 -8.60 14.73 -9.47
N LEU A 25 -8.28 15.87 -8.85
CA LEU A 25 -7.34 15.92 -7.74
C LEU A 25 -8.01 15.33 -6.51
N LEU A 26 -7.34 14.39 -5.86
CA LEU A 26 -7.81 13.82 -4.60
C LEU A 26 -7.44 14.76 -3.45
N PRO A 27 -8.26 14.83 -2.39
CA PRO A 27 -7.85 15.52 -1.18
C PRO A 27 -6.57 14.87 -0.63
N ARG A 28 -5.78 15.64 0.11
CA ARG A 28 -4.65 15.07 0.85
C ARG A 28 -5.16 14.08 1.91
N ILE A 29 -4.37 13.07 2.24
CA ILE A 29 -4.67 12.18 3.36
C ILE A 29 -4.62 13.04 4.64
N PRO A 30 -5.69 13.09 5.45
CA PRO A 30 -5.73 13.95 6.64
C PRO A 30 -4.67 13.56 7.67
N ASP A 31 -4.02 14.56 8.27
CA ASP A 31 -2.99 14.36 9.30
C ASP A 31 -3.51 13.59 10.51
N CYS A 32 -4.81 13.68 10.84
CA CYS A 32 -5.40 12.88 11.91
C CYS A 32 -5.41 11.36 11.62
N LEU A 33 -5.53 10.96 10.34
CA LEU A 33 -5.42 9.56 9.95
C LEU A 33 -3.97 9.10 10.03
N LEU A 34 -3.04 9.95 9.61
CA LEU A 34 -1.61 9.68 9.74
C LEU A 34 -1.24 9.56 11.22
N ALA A 35 -1.61 10.55 12.03
CA ALA A 35 -1.31 10.56 13.45
C ALA A 35 -1.91 9.37 14.20
N SER A 36 -3.10 8.88 13.83
CA SER A 36 -3.74 7.74 14.54
C SER A 36 -3.20 6.36 14.15
N THR A 37 -2.68 6.21 12.94
CA THR A 37 -2.17 4.92 12.43
C THR A 37 -0.67 4.83 12.45
N LEU A 38 -0.02 5.98 12.34
CA LEU A 38 1.41 6.16 12.22
C LEU A 38 1.95 6.94 13.44
N VAL A 39 1.30 6.87 14.62
CA VAL A 39 1.72 7.57 15.86
C VAL A 39 3.21 7.33 16.15
N GLN A 40 3.70 6.13 15.86
CA GLN A 40 5.10 5.71 16.06
C GLN A 40 6.04 6.18 14.94
N ILE A 41 5.49 6.61 13.80
CA ILE A 41 6.21 6.97 12.56
C ILE A 41 6.48 8.48 12.49
N LEU A 42 5.92 9.33 13.36
CA LEU A 42 6.29 10.75 13.31
C LEU A 42 7.77 10.99 13.69
N ASP A 43 8.44 9.99 14.28
CA ASP A 43 9.87 9.96 14.57
C ASP A 43 10.69 9.15 13.53
N GLU A 44 10.02 8.37 12.67
CA GLU A 44 10.65 7.50 11.66
C GLU A 44 10.28 7.93 10.24
N HIS A 45 11.25 7.94 9.33
CA HIS A 45 11.04 8.40 7.96
C HIS A 45 9.99 7.51 7.26
N ILE A 46 8.90 8.06 6.70
CA ILE A 46 8.06 7.29 5.76
C ILE A 46 8.97 6.85 4.61
N GLU A 47 9.11 5.55 4.43
CA GLU A 47 10.10 5.00 3.50
C GLU A 47 9.57 5.00 2.06
N CYS A 48 8.25 4.81 1.88
CA CYS A 48 7.61 4.90 0.57
C CYS A 48 6.11 5.16 0.66
N PHE A 49 5.53 5.66 -0.44
CA PHE A 49 4.10 5.68 -0.68
C PHE A 49 3.80 5.26 -2.12
N ASP A 50 2.85 4.35 -2.30
CA ASP A 50 2.30 3.99 -3.60
C ASP A 50 0.78 4.14 -3.60
N ALA A 51 0.21 4.48 -4.76
CA ALA A 51 -1.23 4.55 -4.96
C ALA A 51 -1.67 3.62 -6.09
N PHE A 52 -2.78 2.91 -5.85
CA PHE A 52 -3.36 1.97 -6.79
C PHE A 52 -4.82 2.29 -7.02
N PHE A 53 -5.22 2.34 -8.28
CA PHE A 53 -6.61 2.46 -8.66
C PHE A 53 -7.27 1.09 -8.52
N VAL A 54 -8.41 1.04 -7.84
CA VAL A 54 -9.23 -0.17 -7.73
C VAL A 54 -10.57 0.12 -8.38
N PRO A 55 -10.87 -0.49 -9.55
CA PRO A 55 -12.20 -0.39 -10.14
C PRO A 55 -13.22 -1.01 -9.17
N SER A 56 -14.35 -0.34 -8.97
CA SER A 56 -15.43 -0.93 -8.18
C SER A 56 -16.02 -2.10 -8.96
N GLY A 57 -15.88 -3.33 -8.44
CA GLY A 57 -16.43 -4.52 -9.09
C GLY A 57 -17.96 -4.61 -9.00
N ASP A 58 -18.59 -3.86 -8.09
CA ASP A 58 -20.02 -3.92 -7.84
C ASP A 58 -20.58 -2.51 -7.52
N TYR A 59 -21.56 -2.12 -8.33
CA TYR A 59 -22.51 -0.98 -8.25
C TYR A 59 -22.05 0.44 -8.63
N ASN A 60 -22.67 0.88 -9.74
CA ASN A 60 -22.70 2.18 -10.42
C ASN A 60 -21.40 2.58 -11.15
N ASP A 61 -21.50 2.71 -12.48
CA ASP A 61 -20.40 2.91 -13.46
C ASP A 61 -19.48 4.12 -13.21
N ALA A 62 -19.73 4.92 -12.17
CA ALA A 62 -19.01 6.14 -11.83
C ALA A 62 -18.30 6.12 -10.45
N GLN A 63 -18.39 5.02 -9.69
CA GLN A 63 -17.75 4.93 -8.37
C GLN A 63 -16.38 4.24 -8.45
N PHE A 64 -15.40 4.81 -7.75
CA PHE A 64 -14.05 4.25 -7.70
C PHE A 64 -13.43 4.42 -6.31
N ARG A 65 -12.43 3.58 -6.05
CA ARG A 65 -11.59 3.67 -4.86
C ARG A 65 -10.13 3.82 -5.28
N VAL A 66 -9.37 4.54 -4.47
CA VAL A 66 -7.91 4.60 -4.58
C VAL A 66 -7.32 4.08 -3.30
N ILE A 67 -6.42 3.11 -3.43
CA ILE A 67 -5.68 2.51 -2.33
C ILE A 67 -4.34 3.22 -2.24
N GLY A 68 -4.10 3.92 -1.15
CA GLY A 68 -2.79 4.45 -0.79
C GLY A 68 -2.10 3.48 0.16
N TRP A 69 -0.98 2.90 -0.24
CA TRP A 69 -0.18 2.01 0.58
C TRP A 69 1.09 2.72 1.04
N THR A 70 1.41 2.57 2.33
CA THR A 70 2.64 3.10 2.93
C THR A 70 3.22 2.10 3.92
N HIS A 71 4.52 2.24 4.21
CA HIS A 71 5.16 1.50 5.27
C HIS A 71 6.37 2.24 5.87
N CYS A 72 6.80 1.74 7.02
CA CYS A 72 8.07 2.05 7.68
C CYS A 72 8.74 0.75 8.13
N GLU A 73 9.84 0.88 8.89
CA GLU A 73 10.61 -0.25 9.41
C GLU A 73 9.80 -1.21 10.30
N ALA A 74 8.77 -0.70 11.00
CA ALA A 74 8.00 -1.48 11.97
C ALA A 74 6.67 -2.03 11.44
N MET A 75 6.03 -1.31 10.51
CA MET A 75 4.66 -1.60 10.12
C MET A 75 4.28 -1.09 8.73
N THR A 76 3.12 -1.53 8.26
CA THR A 76 2.49 -1.07 7.02
C THR A 76 1.04 -0.68 7.22
N THR A 77 0.59 0.28 6.42
CA THR A 77 -0.77 0.85 6.48
C THR A 77 -1.33 1.07 5.08
N VAL A 78 -2.64 0.86 4.96
CA VAL A 78 -3.44 1.15 3.77
C VAL A 78 -4.46 2.22 4.09
N PHE A 79 -4.49 3.26 3.27
CA PHE A 79 -5.53 4.26 3.20
C PHE A 79 -6.43 4.01 1.99
N VAL A 80 -7.71 4.29 2.14
CA VAL A 80 -8.71 4.11 1.10
C VAL A 80 -9.40 5.44 0.85
N TYR A 81 -9.26 5.96 -0.37
CA TYR A 81 -10.10 7.03 -0.86
C TYR A 81 -11.35 6.43 -1.49
N SER A 82 -12.52 7.00 -1.19
CA SER A 82 -13.77 6.67 -1.86
C SER A 82 -14.30 7.89 -2.61
N SER A 83 -14.62 7.73 -3.89
CA SER A 83 -15.26 8.80 -4.66
C SER A 83 -16.67 9.14 -4.17
N VAL A 84 -17.32 8.21 -3.44
CA VAL A 84 -18.67 8.41 -2.86
C VAL A 84 -18.65 9.42 -1.72
N SER A 85 -17.73 9.25 -0.78
CA SER A 85 -17.58 10.16 0.36
C SER A 85 -16.63 11.32 0.07
N SER A 86 -15.86 11.23 -1.02
CA SER A 86 -14.77 12.15 -1.34
C SER A 86 -13.75 12.32 -0.21
N CYS A 87 -13.58 11.28 0.60
CA CYS A 87 -12.73 11.31 1.79
C CYS A 87 -11.81 10.07 1.83
N TRP A 88 -10.70 10.23 2.54
CA TRP A 88 -9.82 9.12 2.94
C TRP A 88 -10.31 8.48 4.23
N SER A 89 -10.10 7.18 4.35
CA SER A 89 -10.24 6.42 5.59
C SER A 89 -9.07 5.46 5.74
N VAL A 90 -8.84 4.96 6.95
CA VAL A 90 -7.93 3.83 7.18
C VAL A 90 -8.62 2.57 6.68
N GLY A 91 -7.97 1.83 5.79
CA GLY A 91 -8.42 0.51 5.36
C GLY A 91 -7.95 -0.54 6.37
N THR A 92 -6.64 -0.66 6.53
CA THR A 92 -6.02 -1.63 7.44
C THR A 92 -4.57 -1.24 7.77
N SER A 93 -4.05 -1.80 8.84
CA SER A 93 -2.67 -1.59 9.29
C SER A 93 -2.19 -2.79 10.09
N THR A 94 -0.93 -3.16 9.95
CA THR A 94 -0.34 -4.27 10.72
C THR A 94 1.16 -4.10 10.87
N SER A 95 1.72 -4.62 11.96
CA SER A 95 3.17 -4.68 12.14
C SER A 95 3.78 -5.84 11.35
N TRP A 96 5.03 -5.71 10.95
CA TRP A 96 5.75 -6.79 10.29
C TRP A 96 5.90 -8.02 11.19
N ASP A 97 6.09 -7.79 12.49
CA ASP A 97 6.14 -8.83 13.51
C ASP A 97 4.84 -9.64 13.59
N ALA A 98 3.69 -8.98 13.54
CA ALA A 98 2.38 -9.64 13.56
C ALA A 98 2.15 -10.53 12.33
N LEU A 99 2.81 -10.21 11.22
CA LEU A 99 2.84 -11.02 9.99
C LEU A 99 3.90 -12.13 10.03
N GLY A 100 4.68 -12.25 11.12
CA GLY A 100 5.79 -13.19 11.22
C GLY A 100 6.89 -12.89 10.19
N LEU A 101 7.05 -11.62 9.82
CA LEU A 101 8.13 -11.12 9.00
C LEU A 101 9.17 -10.52 9.95
N ASN A 102 10.20 -11.29 10.29
CA ASN A 102 11.36 -10.80 11.04
C ASN A 102 12.21 -9.95 10.11
N VAL A 103 11.77 -8.73 9.89
CA VAL A 103 12.41 -7.79 8.99
C VAL A 103 13.58 -7.16 9.74
N ARG A 104 14.82 -7.51 9.39
CA ARG A 104 15.98 -6.72 9.85
C ARG A 104 15.96 -5.37 9.12
N PRO A 105 16.43 -4.27 9.73
CA PRO A 105 16.51 -2.96 9.07
C PRO A 105 17.29 -3.01 7.75
N GLU A 106 18.29 -3.88 7.67
CA GLU A 106 19.13 -4.14 6.48
C GLU A 106 18.44 -5.00 5.40
N GLY A 107 17.29 -5.60 5.73
CA GLY A 107 16.51 -6.52 4.90
C GLY A 107 15.21 -5.93 4.35
N ILE A 108 14.93 -4.66 4.64
CA ILE A 108 14.02 -3.83 3.84
C ILE A 108 14.89 -3.13 2.80
N PRO A 109 15.18 -3.72 1.63
CA PRO A 109 15.35 -2.81 0.52
C PRO A 109 14.02 -2.08 0.35
N PRO A 110 14.06 -0.80 -0.06
CA PRO A 110 12.84 -0.08 -0.41
C PRO A 110 12.03 -1.01 -1.32
N PRO A 111 10.71 -1.11 -1.17
CA PRO A 111 9.88 -1.89 -2.09
C PRO A 111 10.11 -1.32 -3.49
N SER A 112 11.10 -1.86 -4.18
CA SER A 112 11.26 -1.68 -5.59
C SER A 112 10.26 -2.64 -6.21
N TRP A 113 9.36 -2.04 -6.99
CA TRP A 113 8.50 -2.67 -7.97
C TRP A 113 7.11 -3.04 -7.46
N ARG A 114 6.21 -2.08 -7.70
CA ARG A 114 4.82 -2.26 -8.18
C ARG A 114 4.24 -3.63 -7.80
N PRO A 115 3.26 -3.70 -6.88
CA PRO A 115 2.64 -4.96 -6.55
C PRO A 115 2.07 -5.64 -7.79
N SER A 116 2.12 -6.96 -7.78
CA SER A 116 1.29 -7.74 -8.70
C SER A 116 -0.15 -7.67 -8.23
N TYR A 117 -1.09 -7.53 -9.17
CA TYR A 117 -2.52 -7.59 -8.88
C TYR A 117 -3.10 -8.86 -9.50
N ALA A 118 -3.69 -9.71 -8.67
CA ALA A 118 -4.31 -10.97 -9.06
C ALA A 118 -5.40 -11.36 -8.04
N CYS A 119 -6.49 -11.95 -8.50
CA CYS A 119 -7.58 -12.47 -7.67
C CYS A 119 -8.14 -11.47 -6.66
N GLY A 120 -8.27 -10.19 -7.04
CA GLY A 120 -8.73 -9.15 -6.12
C GLY A 120 -7.73 -8.76 -5.02
N CYS A 121 -6.46 -9.17 -5.15
CA CYS A 121 -5.44 -8.98 -4.14
C CYS A 121 -4.18 -8.31 -4.73
N PHE A 122 -3.51 -7.49 -3.92
CA PHE A 122 -2.16 -7.01 -4.22
C PHE A 122 -1.11 -7.89 -3.54
N TYR A 123 0.00 -8.10 -4.24
CA TYR A 123 1.12 -8.90 -3.78
C TYR A 123 2.43 -8.13 -3.90
N TRP A 124 3.15 -7.98 -2.79
CA TRP A 124 4.49 -7.40 -2.76
C TRP A 124 5.49 -8.49 -2.40
N LYS A 125 6.62 -8.53 -3.12
CA LYS A 125 7.72 -9.43 -2.79
C LYS A 125 8.40 -8.95 -1.51
N VAL A 126 8.48 -9.83 -0.51
CA VAL A 126 9.30 -9.57 0.68
C VAL A 126 10.74 -9.99 0.34
N THR A 127 11.66 -9.05 0.41
CA THR A 127 13.03 -9.22 -0.08
C THR A 127 13.81 -10.21 0.77
N LEU A 128 14.75 -10.93 0.14
CA LEU A 128 15.59 -11.95 0.78
C LEU A 128 14.79 -13.03 1.52
N SER A 129 13.54 -13.24 1.09
CA SER A 129 12.63 -14.19 1.73
C SER A 129 11.79 -14.93 0.71
N ASN A 130 11.36 -16.14 1.05
CA ASN A 130 10.41 -16.92 0.24
C ASN A 130 8.96 -16.47 0.48
N LYS A 131 8.71 -15.18 0.72
CA LYS A 131 7.40 -14.69 1.16
C LYS A 131 6.90 -13.54 0.29
N LEU A 132 5.58 -13.49 0.12
CA LEU A 132 4.85 -12.37 -0.44
C LEU A 132 3.95 -11.78 0.64
N LEU A 133 3.96 -10.46 0.77
CA LEU A 133 2.91 -9.73 1.47
C LEU A 133 1.68 -9.70 0.56
N LYS A 134 0.54 -10.15 1.07
CA LYS A 134 -0.74 -10.13 0.36
C LYS A 134 -1.67 -9.13 1.06
N LEU A 135 -2.29 -8.24 0.28
CA LEU A 135 -3.44 -7.43 0.69
C LEU A 135 -4.67 -7.91 -0.06
N ASP A 136 -5.66 -8.43 0.66
CA ASP A 136 -7.00 -8.68 0.12
C ASP A 136 -7.77 -7.35 0.09
N ILE A 137 -8.13 -6.86 -1.10
CA ILE A 137 -8.75 -5.54 -1.25
C ILE A 137 -10.23 -5.57 -0.84
N ASN A 138 -10.90 -6.71 -0.94
CA ASN A 138 -12.30 -6.83 -0.57
C ASN A 138 -12.47 -6.82 0.94
N ARG A 139 -11.55 -7.49 1.65
CA ARG A 139 -11.55 -7.59 3.10
C ARG A 139 -10.73 -6.50 3.79
N MET A 140 -9.84 -5.82 3.06
CA MET A 140 -8.80 -4.95 3.62
C MET A 140 -7.98 -5.70 4.68
N GLU A 141 -7.49 -6.89 4.34
CA GLU A 141 -6.74 -7.75 5.27
C GLU A 141 -5.35 -8.05 4.72
N PHE A 142 -4.33 -7.87 5.56
CA PHE A 142 -2.97 -8.31 5.27
C PHE A 142 -2.78 -9.77 5.67
N SER A 143 -2.01 -10.49 4.85
CA SER A 143 -1.56 -11.84 5.12
C SER A 143 -0.23 -12.11 4.42
N VAL A 144 0.37 -13.27 4.69
CA VAL A 144 1.63 -13.68 4.08
C VAL A 144 1.42 -14.97 3.30
N VAL A 145 1.97 -15.03 2.09
CA VAL A 145 1.98 -16.23 1.25
C VAL A 145 3.43 -16.71 1.13
N CYS A 146 3.66 -18.00 1.38
CA CYS A 146 4.98 -18.61 1.18
C CYS A 146 5.12 -19.09 -0.27
N LEU A 147 6.22 -18.69 -0.89
CA LEU A 147 6.69 -19.21 -2.17
C LEU A 147 7.46 -20.53 -1.97
N PRO A 148 7.59 -21.35 -3.02
CA PRO A 148 8.48 -22.50 -2.99
C PRO A 148 9.93 -22.10 -2.63
N PRO A 149 10.73 -23.00 -2.04
CA PRO A 149 12.13 -22.73 -1.73
C PRO A 149 12.94 -22.25 -2.95
N GLY A 150 13.96 -21.42 -2.74
CA GLY A 150 14.87 -20.94 -3.79
C GLY A 150 14.49 -19.60 -4.43
N HIS A 151 13.43 -18.95 -3.97
CA HIS A 151 12.93 -17.67 -4.51
C HIS A 151 13.32 -16.47 -3.63
N GLU A 152 14.29 -16.64 -2.73
CA GLU A 152 14.74 -15.59 -1.80
C GLU A 152 15.30 -14.38 -2.54
N ASN A 153 16.03 -14.63 -3.63
CA ASN A 153 16.80 -13.63 -4.37
C ASN A 153 16.20 -13.27 -5.74
N TRP A 154 14.97 -13.72 -6.04
CA TRP A 154 14.33 -13.48 -7.32
C TRP A 154 13.16 -12.52 -7.20
N ASP A 155 13.01 -11.64 -8.18
CA ASP A 155 11.76 -10.94 -8.39
C ASP A 155 10.65 -11.92 -8.72
N THR A 156 9.46 -11.66 -8.21
CA THR A 156 8.32 -12.54 -8.40
C THR A 156 7.13 -11.73 -8.86
N VAL A 157 6.52 -12.15 -9.96
CA VAL A 157 5.26 -11.60 -10.46
C VAL A 157 4.16 -12.64 -10.22
N VAL A 158 3.04 -12.20 -9.67
CA VAL A 158 1.85 -13.04 -9.45
C VAL A 158 0.88 -12.80 -10.60
N VAL A 159 0.41 -13.88 -11.22
CA VAL A 159 -0.54 -13.84 -12.33
C VAL A 159 -1.69 -14.81 -12.06
N GLU A 160 -2.84 -14.52 -12.65
CA GLU A 160 -3.95 -15.46 -12.75
C GLU A 160 -3.73 -16.30 -14.00
N ALA A 161 -3.65 -17.62 -13.85
CA ALA A 161 -3.76 -18.52 -14.99
C ALA A 161 -5.25 -18.62 -15.37
N GLY A 162 -5.58 -18.32 -16.63
CA GLY A 162 -6.87 -18.71 -17.19
C GLY A 162 -6.92 -20.22 -17.37
N GLU A 163 -8.09 -20.82 -17.10
CA GLU A 163 -8.39 -22.18 -17.56
C GLU A 163 -8.57 -22.23 -19.09
#